data_AF-A0A816G481-F1
#
_entry.id   AF-A0A816G481-F1
#
_cell.length_a   1.000
_cell.length_b   1.000
_cell.length_c   1.000
_cell.angle_alpha   90.00
_cell.angle_beta   90.00
_cell.angle_gamma   90.00
#
_symmetry.space_group_name_H-M   'P 1'
#
loop_
_entity.id
_entity.type
_entity.pdbx_description
1 polymer ?
#
loop_
_entity_poly.entity_id
_entity_poly.type
_entity_poly.pdbx_seq_one_letter_code
_entity_poly.pdbx_strand_id
1 'polypeptide(L)'
;PLVSLEQALEPLVSILPEVQSHVYVAKQRCKKPADNLTQDESASIMLYTMSWEPLEECLYNVLNQTLRSANRQQKLKPWYSYLRLFLNALLRLPPLNETIYRGVKLNMSDRYVRGETIVWWGFSSSTSHVEVLQSTDFLGKTGVRTIFNIKCESARDIRKHSYFPEESEVLVLAATQFEVMGCLDQGDLRIIQLKETRPPHALMQLPPVVGSLPQSSPPPAASVPKEKASSTTNKTTVAPTAQSLHKLPPKPVYSNADLAKQIANQRGKTELKLNFKRLTDKDMEIVAYYAIQEKKTLTTLELSRNKIGAAGVQYVSDALRHNT
;
A
#
# COMPACT_ATOMS: atom_id res chain seq x y z
N PRO A 1 -21.03 19.32 -6.46
CA PRO A 1 -20.24 20.33 -7.21
C PRO A 1 -18.76 20.07 -6.99
N LEU A 2 -17.90 20.44 -7.94
CA LEU A 2 -16.46 20.53 -7.67
C LEU A 2 -16.20 21.77 -6.81
N VAL A 3 -15.21 21.69 -5.93
CA VAL A 3 -14.83 22.72 -4.96
C VAL A 3 -13.31 22.92 -5.03
N SER A 4 -12.79 24.00 -4.42
CA SER A 4 -11.34 24.21 -4.36
C SER A 4 -10.64 23.09 -3.58
N LEU A 5 -9.33 22.92 -3.77
CA LEU A 5 -8.58 21.88 -3.05
C LEU A 5 -8.64 22.07 -1.53
N GLU A 6 -8.59 23.31 -1.04
CA GLU A 6 -8.73 23.65 0.38
C GLU A 6 -10.10 23.20 0.91
N GLN A 7 -11.19 23.59 0.22
CA GLN A 7 -12.55 23.21 0.59
C GLN A 7 -12.76 21.69 0.54
N ALA A 8 -12.07 21.01 -0.39
CA ALA A 8 -12.14 19.56 -0.54
C ALA A 8 -11.49 18.81 0.63
N LEU A 9 -10.51 19.44 1.30
CA LEU A 9 -9.72 18.86 2.39
C LEU A 9 -10.13 19.34 3.78
N GLU A 10 -11.00 20.35 3.88
CA GLU A 10 -11.51 20.84 5.16
C GLU A 10 -12.00 19.72 6.10
N PRO A 11 -12.78 18.70 5.65
CA PRO A 11 -13.21 17.62 6.52
C PRO A 11 -12.09 16.66 6.95
N LEU A 12 -10.90 16.78 6.36
CA LEU A 12 -9.75 15.90 6.56
C LEU A 12 -8.67 16.52 7.45
N VAL A 13 -8.77 17.80 7.84
CA VAL A 13 -7.75 18.49 8.64
C VAL A 13 -7.49 17.80 9.98
N SER A 14 -8.52 17.26 10.63
CA SER A 14 -8.36 16.51 11.88
C SER A 14 -7.74 15.12 11.70
N ILE A 15 -7.75 14.59 10.48
CA ILE A 15 -7.18 13.28 10.12
C ILE A 15 -5.74 13.46 9.60
N LEU A 16 -5.46 14.60 8.96
CA LEU A 16 -4.20 14.95 8.31
C LEU A 16 -3.77 16.35 8.80
N PRO A 17 -3.15 16.46 9.99
CA PRO A 17 -2.87 17.75 10.61
C PRO A 17 -2.06 18.72 9.74
N GLU A 18 -1.08 18.21 8.98
CA GLU A 18 -0.18 19.03 8.15
C GLU A 18 -0.67 19.24 6.71
N VAL A 19 -1.87 18.74 6.35
CA VAL A 19 -2.31 18.71 4.95
C VAL A 19 -2.39 20.10 4.31
N GLN A 20 -2.76 21.13 5.08
CA GLN A 20 -2.92 22.49 4.57
C GLN A 20 -1.59 23.09 4.08
N SER A 21 -0.48 22.81 4.77
CA SER A 21 0.86 23.21 4.33
C SER A 21 1.22 22.59 2.98
N HIS A 22 0.87 21.31 2.79
CA HIS A 22 1.12 20.61 1.54
C HIS A 22 0.18 21.04 0.41
N VAL A 23 -1.07 21.41 0.70
CA VAL A 23 -2.00 22.03 -0.26
C VAL A 23 -1.39 23.30 -0.85
N TYR A 24 -0.84 24.16 0.02
CA TYR A 24 -0.17 25.38 -0.44
C TYR A 24 0.96 25.05 -1.42
N VAL A 25 1.87 24.14 -1.06
CA VAL A 25 2.98 23.71 -1.92
C VAL A 25 2.49 23.15 -3.26
N ALA A 26 1.50 22.26 -3.23
CA ALA A 26 0.92 21.67 -4.43
C ALA A 26 0.34 22.74 -5.37
N LYS A 27 -0.42 23.71 -4.83
CA LYS A 27 -0.98 24.80 -5.63
C LYS A 27 0.08 25.73 -6.20
N GLN A 28 1.16 26.01 -5.46
CA GLN A 28 2.26 26.84 -5.99
C GLN A 28 2.94 26.20 -7.21
N ARG A 29 3.07 24.87 -7.21
CA ARG A 29 3.65 24.11 -8.34
C ARG A 29 2.67 23.90 -9.50
N CYS A 30 1.36 23.98 -9.25
CA CYS A 30 0.30 23.79 -10.26
C CYS A 30 -0.32 25.10 -10.78
N LYS A 31 0.39 26.24 -10.76
CA LYS A 31 -0.16 27.54 -11.23
C LYS A 31 -0.58 27.55 -12.70
N LYS A 32 0.11 26.79 -13.54
CA LYS A 32 -0.14 26.66 -14.99
C LYS A 32 -0.03 25.19 -15.37
N PRO A 33 -1.02 24.37 -14.99
CA PRO A 33 -0.93 22.93 -15.16
C PRO A 33 -1.08 22.55 -16.64
N ALA A 34 -0.55 21.38 -16.99
CA ALA A 34 -0.72 20.78 -18.31
C ALA A 34 -2.14 20.19 -18.49
N ASP A 35 -2.38 19.63 -19.68
CA ASP A 35 -3.53 18.75 -19.96
C ASP A 35 -4.90 19.40 -19.70
N ASN A 36 -4.95 20.74 -19.82
CA ASN A 36 -6.13 21.59 -19.59
C ASN A 36 -6.77 21.45 -18.21
N LEU A 37 -6.06 20.90 -17.22
CA LEU A 37 -6.55 20.84 -15.85
C LEU A 37 -6.63 22.24 -15.24
N THR A 38 -7.51 22.44 -14.28
CA THR A 38 -7.46 23.59 -13.38
C THR A 38 -6.31 23.44 -12.38
N GLN A 39 -5.93 24.53 -11.72
CA GLN A 39 -4.93 24.50 -10.66
C GLN A 39 -5.32 23.51 -9.54
N ASP A 40 -6.59 23.52 -9.10
CA ASP A 40 -7.06 22.64 -8.02
C ASP A 40 -7.09 21.16 -8.43
N GLU A 41 -7.49 20.84 -9.67
CA GLU A 41 -7.44 19.47 -10.20
C GLU A 41 -6.00 18.95 -10.25
N SER A 42 -5.08 19.70 -10.86
CA SER A 42 -3.67 19.32 -10.94
C SER A 42 -3.01 19.24 -9.55
N ALA A 43 -3.30 20.20 -8.66
CA ALA A 43 -2.79 20.19 -7.29
C ALA A 43 -3.34 19.02 -6.47
N SER A 44 -4.56 18.54 -6.74
CA SER A 44 -5.11 17.36 -6.07
C SER A 44 -4.32 16.09 -6.40
N ILE A 45 -3.85 15.96 -7.65
CA ILE A 45 -2.98 14.87 -8.10
C ILE A 45 -1.59 15.02 -7.48
N MET A 46 -1.02 16.22 -7.53
CA MET A 46 0.29 16.47 -6.94
C MET A 46 0.31 16.16 -5.44
N LEU A 47 -0.70 16.61 -4.71
CA LEU A 47 -0.82 16.34 -3.27
C LEU A 47 -0.93 14.83 -2.97
N TYR A 48 -1.60 14.06 -3.82
CA TYR A 48 -1.65 12.60 -3.68
C TYR A 48 -0.24 12.00 -3.77
N THR A 49 0.60 12.46 -4.69
CA THR A 49 1.95 11.93 -4.89
C THR A 49 2.99 12.45 -3.90
N MET A 50 2.66 13.46 -3.11
CA MET A 50 3.58 14.01 -2.12
C MET A 50 3.82 13.00 -0.98
N SER A 51 5.08 12.94 -0.54
CA SER A 51 5.49 12.21 0.64
C SER A 51 6.07 13.18 1.67
N TRP A 52 5.70 13.02 2.93
CA TRP A 52 6.17 13.78 4.07
C TRP A 52 6.28 12.89 5.31
N GLU A 53 6.85 13.43 6.39
CA GLU A 53 7.01 12.71 7.65
C GLU A 53 6.00 13.23 8.68
N PRO A 54 5.35 12.34 9.46
CA PRO A 54 5.46 10.89 9.38
C PRO A 54 4.74 10.31 8.16
N LEU A 55 5.32 9.28 7.53
CA LEU A 55 4.74 8.62 6.34
C LEU A 55 3.30 8.13 6.52
N GLU A 56 2.90 7.83 7.76
CA GLU A 56 1.54 7.46 8.12
C GLU A 56 0.51 8.53 7.83
N GLU A 57 0.93 9.80 7.84
CA GLU A 57 0.09 10.96 7.67
C GLU A 57 0.12 11.47 6.22
N CYS A 58 0.90 10.85 5.34
CA CYS A 58 0.82 11.10 3.91
C CYS A 58 -0.60 10.83 3.40
N LEU A 59 -1.14 11.78 2.62
CA LEU A 59 -2.51 11.71 2.13
C LEU A 59 -2.78 10.41 1.37
N TYR A 60 -1.88 9.98 0.46
CA TYR A 60 -2.07 8.72 -0.26
C TYR A 60 -2.08 7.51 0.66
N ASN A 61 -1.31 7.53 1.75
CA ASN A 61 -1.20 6.41 2.67
C ASN A 61 -2.51 6.27 3.46
N VAL A 62 -2.97 7.35 4.08
CA VAL A 62 -4.24 7.36 4.83
C VAL A 62 -5.43 7.07 3.91
N LEU A 63 -5.48 7.66 2.72
CA LEU A 63 -6.55 7.40 1.76
C LEU A 63 -6.59 5.93 1.35
N ASN A 64 -5.44 5.37 0.97
CA ASN A 64 -5.40 3.98 0.51
C ASN A 64 -5.63 2.97 1.64
N GLN A 65 -5.23 3.28 2.88
CA GLN A 65 -5.63 2.49 4.04
C GLN A 65 -7.15 2.55 4.27
N THR A 66 -7.73 3.76 4.16
CA THR A 66 -9.18 3.98 4.29
C THR A 66 -9.95 3.19 3.23
N LEU A 67 -9.51 3.27 1.97
CA LEU A 67 -10.07 2.53 0.85
C LEU A 67 -9.97 1.01 1.04
N ARG A 68 -8.93 0.49 1.69
CA ARG A 68 -8.78 -0.96 1.93
C ARG A 68 -9.52 -1.46 3.17
N SER A 69 -10.02 -0.58 4.03
CA SER A 69 -10.69 -0.94 5.29
C SER A 69 -12.01 -1.70 5.05
N ALA A 70 -12.36 -2.63 5.94
CA ALA A 70 -13.70 -3.24 5.94
C ALA A 70 -14.81 -2.19 6.13
N ASN A 71 -14.57 -1.18 6.98
CA ASN A 71 -15.52 -0.11 7.29
C ASN A 71 -15.38 1.12 6.37
N ARG A 72 -14.88 0.94 5.14
CA ARG A 72 -14.61 2.04 4.20
C ARG A 72 -15.84 2.92 3.93
N GLN A 73 -17.05 2.35 3.89
CA GLN A 73 -18.26 3.11 3.58
C GLN A 73 -18.48 4.27 4.56
N GLN A 74 -18.18 4.04 5.85
CA GLN A 74 -18.25 5.08 6.87
C GLN A 74 -17.01 5.97 6.85
N LYS A 75 -15.81 5.38 6.76
CA LYS A 75 -14.55 6.11 6.85
C LYS A 75 -14.25 7.01 5.65
N LEU A 76 -14.87 6.75 4.49
CA LEU A 76 -14.69 7.56 3.28
C LEU A 76 -15.55 8.83 3.26
N LYS A 77 -16.54 8.99 4.15
CA LYS A 77 -17.42 10.17 4.14
C LYS A 77 -16.66 11.50 4.17
N PRO A 78 -15.63 11.69 5.02
CA PRO A 78 -14.82 12.91 5.00
C PRO A 78 -14.03 13.11 3.70
N TRP A 79 -13.77 12.03 2.95
CA TRP A 79 -12.97 12.05 1.73
C TRP A 79 -13.76 12.39 0.47
N TYR A 80 -15.10 12.46 0.52
CA TYR A 80 -15.92 12.57 -0.68
C TYR A 80 -15.63 13.81 -1.52
N SER A 81 -15.36 14.96 -0.90
CA SER A 81 -15.04 16.19 -1.64
C SER A 81 -13.68 16.08 -2.34
N TYR A 82 -12.66 15.62 -1.62
CA TYR A 82 -11.33 15.35 -2.19
C TYR A 82 -11.39 14.30 -3.30
N LEU A 83 -12.04 13.16 -3.07
CA LEU A 83 -12.17 12.09 -4.06
C LEU A 83 -12.92 12.55 -5.32
N ARG A 84 -13.94 13.40 -5.19
CA ARG A 84 -14.63 13.96 -6.37
C ARG A 84 -13.71 14.84 -7.19
N LEU A 85 -12.94 15.74 -6.55
CA LEU A 85 -11.97 16.61 -7.23
C LEU A 85 -10.86 15.77 -7.89
N PHE A 86 -10.27 14.86 -7.13
CA PHE A 86 -9.16 14.01 -7.56
C PHE A 86 -9.56 13.05 -8.69
N LEU A 87 -10.69 12.34 -8.57
CA LEU A 87 -11.18 11.47 -9.65
C LEU A 87 -11.59 12.28 -10.88
N ASN A 88 -12.16 13.47 -10.72
CA ASN A 88 -12.48 14.32 -11.85
C ASN A 88 -11.21 14.72 -12.61
N ALA A 89 -10.16 15.14 -11.90
CA ALA A 89 -8.85 15.44 -12.47
C ALA A 89 -8.26 14.24 -13.23
N LEU A 90 -8.22 13.06 -12.60
CA LEU A 90 -7.68 11.84 -13.21
C LEU A 90 -8.44 11.42 -14.47
N LEU A 91 -9.78 11.52 -14.45
CA LEU A 91 -10.60 11.07 -15.59
C LEU A 91 -10.56 12.03 -16.78
N ARG A 92 -10.03 13.26 -16.62
CA ARG A 92 -9.73 14.18 -17.72
C ARG A 92 -8.41 13.86 -18.43
N LEU A 93 -7.52 13.12 -17.77
CA LEU A 93 -6.31 12.58 -18.40
C LEU A 93 -6.68 11.39 -19.29
N PRO A 94 -6.03 11.22 -20.44
CA PRO A 94 -6.30 10.09 -21.33
C PRO A 94 -5.98 8.75 -20.64
N PRO A 95 -6.81 7.71 -20.85
CA PRO A 95 -6.50 6.37 -20.37
C PRO A 95 -5.27 5.83 -21.09
N LEU A 96 -4.44 5.10 -20.34
CA LEU A 96 -3.30 4.39 -20.85
C LEU A 96 -3.67 2.93 -21.10
N ASN A 97 -3.56 2.48 -22.35
CA ASN A 97 -3.85 1.10 -22.76
C ASN A 97 -2.54 0.35 -23.04
N GLU A 98 -1.76 0.12 -21.99
CA GLU A 98 -0.48 -0.57 -22.09
C GLU A 98 -0.23 -1.48 -20.88
N THR A 99 0.89 -2.20 -20.93
CA THR A 99 1.33 -3.00 -19.79
C THR A 99 2.10 -2.11 -18.82
N ILE A 100 1.64 -2.06 -17.57
CA ILE A 100 2.28 -1.32 -16.49
C ILE A 100 2.83 -2.27 -15.43
N TYR A 101 3.78 -1.77 -14.64
CA TYR A 101 4.52 -2.54 -13.67
C TYR A 101 4.39 -1.95 -12.28
N ARG A 102 4.25 -2.80 -11.28
CA ARG A 102 4.28 -2.40 -9.87
C ARG A 102 5.19 -3.32 -9.07
N GLY A 103 6.17 -2.73 -8.40
CA GLY A 103 7.04 -3.44 -7.48
C GLY A 103 6.50 -3.41 -6.05
N VAL A 104 6.61 -4.52 -5.33
CA VAL A 104 6.39 -4.59 -3.88
C VAL A 104 7.48 -5.44 -3.24
N LYS A 105 8.13 -4.94 -2.19
CA LYS A 105 9.16 -5.66 -1.42
C LYS A 105 8.53 -6.68 -0.45
N LEU A 106 7.65 -7.55 -0.93
CA LEU A 106 6.97 -8.62 -0.18
C LEU A 106 6.76 -9.82 -1.10
N ASN A 107 6.63 -11.01 -0.52
CA ASN A 107 6.03 -12.15 -1.21
C ASN A 107 4.51 -11.97 -1.20
N MET A 108 3.90 -11.94 -2.38
CA MET A 108 2.45 -11.80 -2.55
C MET A 108 1.80 -13.06 -3.13
N SER A 109 2.56 -14.12 -3.44
CA SER A 109 2.07 -15.31 -4.17
C SER A 109 0.82 -15.93 -3.56
N ASP A 110 0.75 -16.06 -2.24
CA ASP A 110 -0.38 -16.70 -1.54
C ASP A 110 -1.71 -15.92 -1.67
N ARG A 111 -1.67 -14.69 -2.17
CA ARG A 111 -2.85 -13.83 -2.32
C ARG A 111 -3.40 -13.80 -3.75
N TYR A 112 -2.72 -14.45 -4.69
CA TYR A 112 -3.02 -14.39 -6.12
C TYR A 112 -2.99 -15.80 -6.69
N VAL A 113 -4.17 -16.39 -6.86
CA VAL A 113 -4.34 -17.70 -7.49
C VAL A 113 -4.78 -17.49 -8.94
N ARG A 114 -4.15 -18.20 -9.86
CA ARG A 114 -4.45 -18.11 -11.29
C ARG A 114 -5.94 -18.39 -11.56
N GLY A 115 -6.56 -17.55 -12.40
CA GLY A 115 -7.98 -17.61 -12.76
C GLY A 115 -8.90 -16.94 -11.74
N GLU A 116 -8.41 -16.56 -10.55
CA GLU A 116 -9.22 -15.80 -9.62
C GLU A 116 -9.37 -14.34 -10.04
N THR A 117 -10.49 -13.77 -9.62
CA THR A 117 -10.78 -12.35 -9.75
C THR A 117 -10.51 -11.66 -8.43
N ILE A 118 -9.77 -10.55 -8.49
CA ILE A 118 -9.41 -9.73 -7.34
C ILE A 118 -9.80 -8.28 -7.56
N VAL A 119 -9.83 -7.50 -6.48
CA VAL A 119 -10.07 -6.06 -6.53
C VAL A 119 -8.98 -5.31 -5.80
N TRP A 120 -8.34 -4.37 -6.50
CA TRP A 120 -7.44 -3.40 -5.88
C TRP A 120 -8.23 -2.21 -5.39
N TRP A 121 -8.55 -2.23 -4.10
CA TRP A 121 -9.43 -1.24 -3.50
C TRP A 121 -8.81 0.15 -3.35
N GLY A 122 -7.51 0.24 -3.15
CA GLY A 122 -6.79 1.51 -3.13
C GLY A 122 -6.27 1.87 -4.51
N PHE A 123 -6.05 3.17 -4.73
CA PHE A 123 -5.23 3.63 -5.84
C PHE A 123 -3.84 2.98 -5.77
N SER A 124 -3.29 2.64 -6.93
CA SER A 124 -2.02 1.91 -7.00
C SER A 124 -1.06 2.57 -7.96
N SER A 125 -0.05 3.22 -7.38
CA SER A 125 1.09 3.77 -8.11
C SER A 125 1.85 2.65 -8.83
N SER A 126 2.14 2.88 -10.10
CA SER A 126 2.78 1.93 -11.01
C SER A 126 3.65 2.72 -11.98
N THR A 127 4.40 2.03 -12.83
CA THR A 127 5.24 2.66 -13.86
C THR A 127 5.05 1.94 -15.18
N SER A 128 5.13 2.68 -16.29
CA SER A 128 5.19 2.07 -17.64
C SER A 128 6.59 1.62 -18.05
N HIS A 129 7.61 1.96 -17.25
CA HIS A 129 9.02 1.68 -17.55
C HIS A 129 9.56 0.69 -16.53
N VAL A 130 9.73 -0.58 -16.93
CA VAL A 130 10.11 -1.66 -16.01
C VAL A 130 11.46 -1.43 -15.34
N GLU A 131 12.36 -0.67 -15.98
CA GLU A 131 13.69 -0.30 -15.49
C GLU A 131 13.63 0.50 -14.18
N VAL A 132 12.55 1.27 -13.95
CA VAL A 132 12.34 2.03 -12.71
C VAL A 132 12.33 1.10 -11.49
N LEU A 133 11.85 -0.14 -11.63
CA LEU A 133 11.83 -1.14 -10.56
C LEU A 133 13.25 -1.57 -10.11
N GLN A 134 14.30 -1.26 -10.88
CA GLN A 134 15.66 -1.55 -10.44
C GLN A 134 16.11 -0.66 -9.28
N SER A 135 15.53 0.53 -9.12
CA SER A 135 15.84 1.43 -8.00
C SER A 135 15.40 0.81 -6.68
N THR A 136 16.22 1.00 -5.66
CA THR A 136 15.94 0.56 -4.30
C THR A 136 14.73 1.25 -3.71
N ASP A 137 14.28 2.39 -4.22
CA ASP A 137 13.11 3.10 -3.67
C ASP A 137 11.81 2.38 -4.03
N PHE A 138 11.75 1.71 -5.19
CA PHE A 138 10.57 0.97 -5.65
C PHE A 138 10.62 -0.52 -5.29
N LEU A 139 11.62 -1.25 -5.82
CA LEU A 139 11.70 -2.70 -5.67
C LEU A 139 13.13 -3.15 -5.36
N GLY A 140 14.10 -2.76 -6.20
CA GLY A 140 15.49 -3.16 -6.07
C GLY A 140 15.78 -4.59 -6.55
N LYS A 141 17.03 -5.01 -6.38
CA LYS A 141 17.56 -6.27 -6.96
C LYS A 141 17.67 -7.43 -5.98
N THR A 142 17.40 -7.21 -4.69
CA THR A 142 17.64 -8.20 -3.62
C THR A 142 16.45 -8.32 -2.68
N GLY A 143 16.43 -9.42 -1.92
CA GLY A 143 15.39 -9.72 -0.93
C GLY A 143 14.06 -10.16 -1.54
N VAL A 144 13.20 -10.67 -0.67
CA VAL A 144 11.88 -11.21 -1.03
C VAL A 144 10.98 -10.10 -1.58
N ARG A 145 10.54 -10.27 -2.83
CA ARG A 145 9.88 -9.21 -3.60
C ARG A 145 8.95 -9.74 -4.69
N THR A 146 8.01 -8.92 -5.12
CA THR A 146 7.02 -9.24 -6.15
C THR A 146 6.97 -8.12 -7.20
N ILE A 147 6.95 -8.51 -8.48
CA ILE A 147 6.59 -7.64 -9.61
C ILE A 147 5.18 -8.02 -10.06
N PHE A 148 4.30 -7.02 -10.14
CA PHE A 148 3.05 -7.14 -10.88
C PHE A 148 3.28 -6.64 -12.30
N ASN A 149 2.94 -7.48 -13.28
CA ASN A 149 2.85 -7.14 -14.69
C ASN A 149 1.35 -7.04 -15.02
N ILE A 150 0.88 -5.85 -15.37
CA ILE A 150 -0.54 -5.51 -15.36
C ILE A 150 -0.94 -5.00 -16.73
N LYS A 151 -1.79 -5.73 -17.44
CA LYS A 151 -2.48 -5.19 -18.62
C LYS A 151 -3.67 -4.36 -18.13
N CYS A 152 -3.52 -3.03 -18.20
CA CYS A 152 -4.47 -2.07 -17.65
C CYS A 152 -4.98 -1.17 -18.79
N GLU A 153 -6.28 -0.88 -18.78
CA GLU A 153 -6.94 0.01 -19.75
C GLU A 153 -7.41 1.32 -19.08
N SER A 154 -7.54 1.34 -17.75
CA SER A 154 -8.03 2.48 -17.00
C SER A 154 -6.95 3.25 -16.24
N ALA A 155 -5.68 2.90 -16.39
CA ALA A 155 -4.60 3.64 -15.75
C ALA A 155 -4.47 5.06 -16.31
N ARG A 156 -3.92 5.98 -15.52
CA ARG A 156 -3.68 7.37 -15.90
C ARG A 156 -2.21 7.72 -15.72
N ASP A 157 -1.60 8.23 -16.78
CA ASP A 157 -0.29 8.86 -16.70
C ASP A 157 -0.41 10.17 -15.92
N ILE A 158 0.25 10.26 -14.77
CA ILE A 158 0.20 11.45 -13.92
C ILE A 158 1.55 12.17 -13.84
N ARG A 159 2.51 11.84 -14.72
CA ARG A 159 3.89 12.35 -14.67
C ARG A 159 3.97 13.87 -14.61
N LYS A 160 3.17 14.56 -15.43
CA LYS A 160 3.15 16.04 -15.48
C LYS A 160 2.48 16.70 -14.27
N HIS A 161 1.82 15.90 -13.43
CA HIS A 161 1.03 16.35 -12.28
C HIS A 161 1.53 15.74 -10.96
N SER A 162 2.56 14.89 -11.00
CA SER A 162 3.19 14.28 -9.83
C SER A 162 4.23 15.22 -9.22
N TYR A 163 4.47 15.07 -7.91
CA TYR A 163 5.56 15.73 -7.20
C TYR A 163 6.94 15.16 -7.60
N PHE A 164 6.97 13.92 -8.09
CA PHE A 164 8.16 13.17 -8.51
C PHE A 164 8.02 12.73 -9.99
N PRO A 165 8.13 13.67 -10.96
CA PRO A 165 7.91 13.38 -12.38
C PRO A 165 8.86 12.31 -12.95
N GLU A 166 10.06 12.17 -12.38
CA GLU A 166 11.10 11.21 -12.76
C GLU A 166 10.70 9.75 -12.55
N GLU A 167 9.74 9.45 -11.67
CA GLU A 167 9.29 8.07 -11.41
C GLU A 167 8.48 7.47 -12.57
N SER A 168 8.16 8.31 -13.57
CA SER A 168 7.27 7.96 -14.67
C SER A 168 5.94 7.36 -14.19
N GLU A 169 5.38 7.99 -13.15
CA GLU A 169 4.26 7.43 -12.40
C GLU A 169 2.98 7.33 -13.24
N VAL A 170 2.41 6.13 -13.22
CA VAL A 170 1.11 5.77 -13.77
C VAL A 170 0.23 5.30 -12.64
N LEU A 171 -0.95 5.90 -12.49
CA LEU A 171 -1.87 5.60 -11.42
C LEU A 171 -3.01 4.68 -11.88
N VAL A 172 -3.13 3.53 -11.24
CA VAL A 172 -4.32 2.66 -11.34
C VAL A 172 -5.39 3.21 -10.40
N LEU A 173 -6.62 3.33 -10.91
CA LEU A 173 -7.76 3.81 -10.13
C LEU A 173 -8.09 2.89 -8.95
N ALA A 174 -8.74 3.45 -7.94
CA ALA A 174 -9.27 2.67 -6.83
C ALA A 174 -10.45 1.79 -7.28
N ALA A 175 -10.61 0.65 -6.60
CA ALA A 175 -11.65 -0.35 -6.88
C ALA A 175 -11.59 -0.95 -8.30
N THR A 176 -10.39 -1.04 -8.90
CA THR A 176 -10.18 -1.73 -10.18
C THR A 176 -10.15 -3.25 -9.98
N GLN A 177 -10.88 -3.96 -10.83
CA GLN A 177 -10.95 -5.42 -10.82
C GLN A 177 -9.91 -6.01 -11.79
N PHE A 178 -9.28 -7.10 -11.38
CA PHE A 178 -8.32 -7.84 -12.19
C PHE A 178 -8.59 -9.34 -12.16
N GLU A 179 -8.29 -10.01 -13.28
CA GLU A 179 -8.11 -11.45 -13.34
C GLU A 179 -6.63 -11.79 -13.19
N VAL A 180 -6.31 -12.80 -12.38
CA VAL A 180 -4.95 -13.32 -12.22
C VAL A 180 -4.61 -14.26 -13.37
N MET A 181 -3.77 -13.79 -14.29
CA MET A 181 -3.42 -14.53 -15.51
C MET A 181 -2.36 -15.62 -15.25
N GLY A 182 -1.46 -15.38 -14.31
CA GLY A 182 -0.38 -16.31 -13.98
C GLY A 182 0.52 -15.82 -12.84
N CYS A 183 1.22 -16.76 -12.21
CA CYS A 183 2.18 -16.52 -11.14
C CYS A 183 3.46 -17.32 -11.45
N LEU A 184 4.62 -16.65 -11.41
CA LEU A 184 5.94 -17.25 -11.60
C LEU A 184 6.78 -17.07 -10.32
N ASP A 185 7.36 -18.18 -9.87
CA ASP A 185 8.36 -18.22 -8.79
C ASP A 185 9.78 -18.19 -9.40
N GLN A 186 10.60 -17.23 -8.97
CA GLN A 186 12.01 -17.10 -9.29
C GLN A 186 12.84 -16.93 -8.00
N GLY A 187 12.52 -17.72 -6.97
CA GLY A 187 13.16 -17.67 -5.66
C GLY A 187 12.70 -16.45 -4.86
N ASP A 188 13.61 -15.50 -4.64
CA ASP A 188 13.33 -14.25 -3.94
C ASP A 188 12.44 -13.29 -4.73
N LEU A 189 12.35 -13.47 -6.05
CA LEU A 189 11.47 -12.68 -6.92
C LEU A 189 10.23 -13.49 -7.31
N ARG A 190 9.07 -12.88 -7.15
CA ARG A 190 7.77 -13.36 -7.65
C ARG A 190 7.31 -12.47 -8.78
N ILE A 191 6.72 -13.05 -9.82
CA ILE A 191 6.08 -12.28 -10.90
C ILE A 191 4.62 -12.70 -10.97
N ILE A 192 3.71 -11.74 -10.86
CA ILE A 192 2.27 -11.95 -10.94
C ILE A 192 1.75 -11.17 -12.14
N GLN A 193 1.05 -11.86 -13.03
CA GLN A 193 0.43 -11.26 -14.21
C GLN A 193 -1.05 -11.00 -13.94
N LEU A 194 -1.49 -9.77 -14.16
CA LEU A 194 -2.85 -9.31 -13.98
C LEU A 194 -3.39 -8.75 -15.29
N LYS A 195 -4.68 -8.94 -15.53
CA LYS A 195 -5.42 -8.29 -16.60
C LYS A 195 -6.62 -7.59 -16.02
N GLU A 196 -6.78 -6.30 -16.30
CA GLU A 196 -7.95 -5.54 -15.89
C GLU A 196 -9.23 -6.16 -16.49
N THR A 197 -10.26 -6.29 -15.67
CA THR A 197 -11.59 -6.76 -16.08
C THR A 197 -12.66 -5.79 -15.61
N ARG A 198 -13.82 -5.83 -16.27
CA ARG A 198 -14.97 -5.00 -15.89
C ARG A 198 -15.91 -5.81 -15.00
N PRO A 199 -16.18 -5.37 -13.76
CA PRO A 199 -17.18 -6.01 -12.93
C PRO A 199 -18.59 -5.78 -13.50
N PRO A 200 -19.56 -6.67 -13.20
CA PRO A 200 -20.95 -6.52 -13.68
C PRO A 200 -21.66 -5.28 -13.10
N HIS A 201 -21.20 -4.80 -11.94
CA HIS A 201 -21.66 -3.58 -11.31
C HIS A 201 -20.47 -2.70 -10.94
N ALA A 202 -20.62 -1.38 -11.06
CA ALA A 202 -19.57 -0.44 -10.71
C ALA A 202 -19.24 -0.55 -9.21
N LEU A 203 -17.96 -0.81 -8.91
CA LEU A 203 -17.46 -0.93 -7.53
C LEU A 203 -17.20 0.43 -6.87
N MET A 204 -17.11 1.49 -7.69
CA MET A 204 -16.98 2.87 -7.26
C MET A 204 -17.74 3.76 -8.25
N GLN A 205 -18.47 4.75 -7.74
CA GLN A 205 -19.14 5.74 -8.59
C GLN A 205 -18.11 6.74 -9.09
N LEU A 206 -17.84 6.71 -10.39
CA LEU A 206 -16.97 7.68 -11.05
C LEU A 206 -17.77 8.92 -11.46
N PRO A 207 -17.19 10.13 -11.38
CA PRO A 207 -17.83 11.31 -11.96
C PRO A 207 -17.99 11.13 -13.48
N PRO A 208 -19.04 11.71 -14.08
CA PRO A 208 -19.25 11.63 -15.52
C PRO A 208 -18.06 12.26 -16.25
N VAL A 209 -17.56 11.56 -17.28
CA VAL A 209 -16.50 12.07 -18.14
C VAL A 209 -17.08 13.19 -19.00
N VAL A 210 -16.68 14.42 -18.74
CA VAL A 210 -17.07 15.56 -19.59
C VAL A 210 -16.22 15.48 -20.86
N GLY A 211 -16.78 14.96 -21.96
CA GLY A 211 -16.13 14.99 -23.27
C GLY A 211 -16.27 13.77 -24.19
N SER A 212 -16.91 12.68 -23.77
CA SER A 212 -17.19 11.55 -24.67
C SER A 212 -18.67 11.50 -25.05
N LEU A 213 -18.97 11.72 -26.33
CA LEU A 213 -20.29 11.42 -26.92
C LEU A 213 -20.68 9.96 -26.59
N PRO A 214 -21.95 9.67 -26.27
CA PRO A 214 -22.36 8.34 -25.88
C PRO A 214 -22.24 7.37 -27.07
N GLN A 215 -21.31 6.42 -26.97
CA GLN A 215 -21.37 5.21 -27.78
C GLN A 215 -22.47 4.31 -27.20
N SER A 216 -23.43 3.97 -28.05
CA SER A 216 -24.53 3.06 -27.77
C SER A 216 -23.98 1.69 -27.34
N SER A 217 -24.34 1.26 -26.14
CA SER A 217 -24.16 -0.12 -25.70
C SER A 217 -25.07 -1.06 -26.53
N PRO A 218 -24.56 -2.21 -27.00
CA PRO A 218 -25.41 -3.22 -27.64
C PRO A 218 -26.30 -3.93 -26.59
N PRO A 219 -27.49 -4.41 -27.01
CA PRO A 219 -28.49 -4.97 -26.10
C PRO A 219 -28.07 -6.33 -25.50
N PRO A 220 -28.55 -6.69 -24.30
CA PRO A 220 -28.22 -7.95 -23.66
C PRO A 220 -28.90 -9.13 -24.37
N ALA A 221 -28.11 -10.16 -24.69
CA ALA A 221 -28.61 -11.44 -25.18
C ALA A 221 -29.26 -12.25 -24.04
N ALA A 222 -30.38 -12.88 -24.40
CA ALA A 222 -31.30 -13.58 -23.52
C ALA A 222 -30.72 -14.83 -22.83
N SER A 223 -31.27 -15.07 -21.65
CA SER A 223 -31.08 -16.22 -20.75
C SER A 223 -31.69 -17.53 -21.27
N VAL A 224 -31.03 -18.66 -20.98
CA VAL A 224 -31.59 -20.03 -21.01
C VAL A 224 -31.09 -20.80 -19.77
N PRO A 225 -31.89 -21.68 -19.15
CA PRO A 225 -31.86 -21.94 -17.69
C PRO A 225 -30.93 -23.10 -17.27
N LYS A 226 -30.49 -23.06 -16.00
CA LYS A 226 -29.73 -24.15 -15.34
C LYS A 226 -30.63 -24.97 -14.40
N GLU A 227 -30.55 -26.27 -14.58
CA GLU A 227 -31.07 -27.34 -13.73
C GLU A 227 -30.40 -27.41 -12.35
N LYS A 228 -31.15 -27.96 -11.39
CA LYS A 228 -30.75 -28.31 -10.02
C LYS A 228 -29.83 -29.54 -10.01
N ALA A 229 -28.88 -29.61 -9.08
CA ALA A 229 -28.94 -30.54 -7.94
C ALA A 229 -27.63 -30.63 -7.13
N SER A 230 -27.84 -30.80 -5.82
CA SER A 230 -27.08 -31.66 -4.90
C SER A 230 -25.79 -31.16 -4.24
N SER A 231 -25.95 -30.97 -2.93
CA SER A 231 -24.99 -31.02 -1.82
C SER A 231 -23.96 -32.15 -1.90
N THR A 232 -22.78 -31.94 -1.29
CA THR A 232 -22.27 -32.74 -0.16
C THR A 232 -21.16 -31.96 0.56
N THR A 233 -21.22 -31.97 1.89
CA THR A 233 -20.29 -31.46 2.91
C THR A 233 -18.92 -32.14 2.89
N ASN A 234 -17.87 -31.43 3.37
CA ASN A 234 -16.96 -31.97 4.39
C ASN A 234 -16.16 -30.87 5.10
N LYS A 235 -16.20 -30.90 6.43
CA LYS A 235 -15.38 -30.17 7.40
C LYS A 235 -14.12 -30.97 7.69
N THR A 236 -12.96 -30.31 7.76
CA THR A 236 -11.84 -30.82 8.58
C THR A 236 -11.07 -29.64 9.18
N THR A 237 -11.07 -29.60 10.51
CA THR A 237 -10.36 -28.70 11.42
C THR A 237 -9.02 -29.30 11.79
N VAL A 238 -7.92 -28.52 11.77
CA VAL A 238 -6.70 -28.81 12.55
C VAL A 238 -6.02 -27.49 12.97
N ALA A 239 -5.76 -27.34 14.26
CA ALA A 239 -4.99 -26.26 14.89
C ALA A 239 -3.52 -26.69 15.09
N PRO A 240 -2.60 -25.74 15.41
CA PRO A 240 -1.44 -26.14 16.23
C PRO A 240 -1.17 -25.23 17.44
N THR A 241 -0.53 -25.90 18.38
CA THR A 241 -0.29 -25.65 19.81
C THR A 241 0.90 -24.71 20.05
N ALA A 242 0.84 -23.89 21.11
CA ALA A 242 1.96 -23.08 21.60
C ALA A 242 2.78 -23.86 22.65
N GLN A 243 4.10 -23.90 22.50
CA GLN A 243 5.05 -24.38 23.52
C GLN A 243 5.69 -23.18 24.24
N SER A 244 5.69 -23.25 25.57
CA SER A 244 6.30 -22.29 26.51
C SER A 244 7.81 -22.53 26.62
N LEU A 245 8.62 -21.47 26.47
CA LEU A 245 10.06 -21.49 26.78
C LEU A 245 10.31 -20.61 28.00
N HIS A 246 10.71 -21.23 29.11
CA HIS A 246 11.21 -20.56 30.31
C HIS A 246 12.75 -20.42 30.24
N LYS A 247 13.24 -19.20 30.55
CA LYS A 247 14.64 -18.69 30.60
C LYS A 247 15.28 -18.30 29.26
N LEU A 248 15.62 -17.00 29.17
CA LEU A 248 16.44 -16.40 28.11
C LEU A 248 17.83 -17.08 28.04
N PRO A 249 18.29 -17.53 26.86
CA PRO A 249 19.63 -18.07 26.69
C PRO A 249 20.70 -16.96 26.85
N PRO A 250 21.92 -17.29 27.31
CA PRO A 250 23.01 -16.33 27.53
C PRO A 250 23.60 -15.75 26.22
N LYS A 251 23.17 -16.23 25.06
CA LYS A 251 23.48 -15.71 23.73
C LYS A 251 22.34 -16.08 22.77
N PRO A 252 21.94 -15.21 21.82
CA PRO A 252 20.88 -15.54 20.87
C PRO A 252 21.20 -16.80 20.07
N VAL A 253 20.28 -17.76 20.05
CA VAL A 253 20.34 -18.96 19.20
C VAL A 253 19.97 -18.60 17.76
N TYR A 254 19.03 -17.68 17.58
CA TYR A 254 18.70 -17.08 16.30
C TYR A 254 19.67 -15.96 15.90
N SER A 255 20.02 -15.88 14.62
CA SER A 255 20.91 -14.84 14.07
C SER A 255 20.22 -14.03 12.98
N ASN A 256 20.27 -12.71 13.16
CA ASN A 256 19.94 -11.70 12.16
C ASN A 256 21.07 -10.67 12.20
N ALA A 257 22.05 -10.85 11.31
CA ALA A 257 23.29 -10.08 11.30
C ALA A 257 23.02 -8.58 11.04
N ASP A 258 22.01 -8.25 10.24
CA ASP A 258 21.67 -6.87 9.92
C ASP A 258 21.06 -6.16 11.12
N LEU A 259 20.16 -6.82 11.84
CA LEU A 259 19.61 -6.32 13.09
C LEU A 259 20.70 -6.13 14.15
N ALA A 260 21.58 -7.12 14.32
CA ALA A 260 22.69 -7.04 15.26
C ALA A 260 23.64 -5.87 14.92
N LYS A 261 24.00 -5.70 13.65
CA LYS A 261 24.80 -4.56 13.18
C LYS A 261 24.07 -3.23 13.39
N GLN A 262 22.77 -3.17 13.12
CA GLN A 262 21.99 -1.96 13.30
C GLN A 262 21.94 -1.53 14.77
N ILE A 263 21.77 -2.48 15.70
CA ILE A 263 21.82 -2.22 17.15
C ILE A 263 23.23 -1.76 17.54
N ALA A 264 24.27 -2.43 17.06
CA ALA A 264 25.67 -2.08 17.34
C ALA A 264 26.05 -0.68 16.80
N ASN A 265 25.54 -0.28 15.64
CA ASN A 265 25.79 1.04 15.05
C ASN A 265 25.12 2.20 15.82
N GLN A 266 24.25 1.90 16.78
CA GLN A 266 23.62 2.88 17.67
C GLN A 266 24.19 2.86 19.09
N ARG A 267 25.45 2.43 19.24
CA ARG A 267 26.16 2.43 20.52
C ARG A 267 26.26 3.85 21.09
N GLY A 268 25.91 4.01 22.37
CA GLY A 268 25.94 5.30 23.08
C GLY A 268 24.67 6.16 22.98
N LYS A 269 23.69 5.80 22.13
CA LYS A 269 22.38 6.50 22.10
C LYS A 269 21.45 6.00 23.21
N THR A 270 20.65 6.87 23.81
CA THR A 270 19.63 6.48 24.80
C THR A 270 18.33 5.98 24.16
N GLU A 271 18.13 6.25 22.86
CA GLU A 271 16.98 5.78 22.10
C GLU A 271 17.39 4.81 21.00
N LEU A 272 16.54 3.80 20.75
CA LEU A 272 16.70 2.84 19.67
C LEU A 272 15.36 2.65 18.96
N LYS A 273 15.33 3.06 17.68
CA LYS A 273 14.13 3.02 16.84
C LYS A 273 14.22 1.87 15.85
N LEU A 274 13.36 0.87 16.03
CA LEU A 274 13.27 -0.35 15.24
C LEU A 274 11.87 -0.55 14.64
N ASN A 275 11.09 0.51 14.51
CA ASN A 275 9.77 0.47 13.89
C ASN A 275 9.85 0.01 12.42
N PHE A 276 8.81 -0.68 11.95
CA PHE A 276 8.64 -1.08 10.54
C PHE A 276 9.75 -1.96 9.96
N LYS A 277 10.55 -2.63 10.79
CA LYS A 277 11.65 -3.49 10.33
C LYS A 277 11.20 -4.92 10.04
N ARG A 278 9.90 -5.21 10.19
CA ARG A 278 9.30 -6.54 10.05
C ARG A 278 9.94 -7.57 10.98
N LEU A 279 10.40 -7.12 12.14
CA LEU A 279 10.94 -8.00 13.17
C LEU A 279 9.88 -9.01 13.59
N THR A 280 10.31 -10.24 13.76
CA THR A 280 9.50 -11.39 14.17
C THR A 280 9.76 -11.72 15.63
N ASP A 281 9.04 -12.70 16.18
CA ASP A 281 9.30 -13.21 17.53
C ASP A 281 10.75 -13.66 17.75
N LYS A 282 11.39 -14.21 16.72
CA LYS A 282 12.79 -14.65 16.79
C LYS A 282 13.76 -13.47 16.86
N ASP A 283 13.46 -12.37 16.16
CA ASP A 283 14.27 -11.15 16.20
C ASP A 283 14.25 -10.50 17.59
N MET A 284 13.21 -10.74 18.39
CA MET A 284 13.15 -10.23 19.77
C MET A 284 14.17 -10.90 20.69
N GLU A 285 14.68 -12.08 20.36
CA GLU A 285 15.82 -12.69 21.08
C GLU A 285 17.07 -11.81 20.94
N ILE A 286 17.31 -11.25 19.75
CA ILE A 286 18.44 -10.37 19.43
C ILE A 286 18.25 -9.00 20.06
N VAL A 287 17.03 -8.44 20.00
CA VAL A 287 16.72 -7.16 20.65
C VAL A 287 16.85 -7.27 22.18
N ALA A 288 16.28 -8.32 22.77
CA ALA A 288 16.39 -8.60 24.21
C ALA A 288 17.85 -8.65 24.66
N TYR A 289 18.70 -9.38 23.93
CA TYR A 289 20.11 -9.51 24.27
C TYR A 289 20.90 -8.21 24.01
N TYR A 290 20.99 -7.77 22.75
CA TYR A 290 21.92 -6.69 22.37
C TYR A 290 21.42 -5.29 22.71
N ALA A 291 20.11 -5.05 22.73
CA ALA A 291 19.56 -3.72 22.97
C ALA A 291 19.09 -3.51 24.40
N ILE A 292 18.61 -4.55 25.09
CA ILE A 292 18.07 -4.40 26.45
C ILE A 292 19.10 -4.83 27.49
N GLN A 293 19.70 -6.02 27.38
CA GLN A 293 20.64 -6.51 28.41
C GLN A 293 22.02 -5.83 28.33
N GLU A 294 22.60 -5.74 27.13
CA GLU A 294 23.96 -5.21 26.96
C GLU A 294 24.03 -3.67 27.03
N LYS A 295 22.92 -2.99 26.72
CA LYS A 295 22.89 -1.52 26.58
C LYS A 295 22.17 -0.86 27.75
N LYS A 296 22.87 -0.75 28.89
CA LYS A 296 22.35 -0.15 30.13
C LYS A 296 21.90 1.32 30.04
N THR A 297 22.28 2.03 28.99
CA THR A 297 21.92 3.45 28.80
C THR A 297 20.64 3.65 27.99
N LEU A 298 20.01 2.59 27.49
CA LEU A 298 18.82 2.70 26.66
C LEU A 298 17.59 3.03 27.52
N THR A 299 16.95 4.17 27.26
CA THR A 299 15.72 4.62 27.93
C THR A 299 14.48 4.43 27.06
N THR A 300 14.65 4.43 25.73
CA THR A 300 13.54 4.36 24.78
C THR A 300 13.79 3.28 23.73
N LEU A 301 12.86 2.34 23.60
CA LEU A 301 12.88 1.29 22.57
C LEU A 301 11.56 1.31 21.79
N GLU A 302 11.63 1.63 20.50
CA GLU A 302 10.45 1.67 19.63
C GLU A 302 10.41 0.45 18.70
N LEU A 303 9.41 -0.40 18.88
CA LEU A 303 9.22 -1.66 18.14
C LEU A 303 7.90 -1.71 17.35
N SER A 304 7.23 -0.57 17.18
CA SER A 304 5.91 -0.50 16.58
C SER A 304 5.88 -0.99 15.13
N ARG A 305 4.73 -1.57 14.74
CA ARG A 305 4.47 -2.09 13.39
C ARG A 305 5.54 -3.07 12.88
N ASN A 306 6.04 -3.89 13.79
CA ASN A 306 6.72 -5.16 13.51
C ASN A 306 5.73 -6.34 13.60
N LYS A 307 6.19 -7.56 13.32
CA LYS A 307 5.40 -8.80 13.40
C LYS A 307 5.72 -9.57 14.68
N ILE A 308 5.60 -8.88 15.81
CA ILE A 308 5.89 -9.41 17.14
C ILE A 308 4.59 -9.94 17.74
N GLY A 309 4.50 -11.26 17.92
CA GLY A 309 3.47 -11.96 18.65
C GLY A 309 3.84 -12.17 20.12
N ALA A 310 3.04 -12.99 20.83
CA ALA A 310 3.19 -13.20 22.26
C ALA A 310 4.57 -13.75 22.66
N ALA A 311 5.17 -14.61 21.84
CA ALA A 311 6.49 -15.17 22.11
C ALA A 311 7.60 -14.10 22.04
N GLY A 312 7.54 -13.18 21.08
CA GLY A 312 8.47 -12.07 20.98
C GLY A 312 8.34 -11.07 22.14
N VAL A 313 7.11 -10.80 22.58
CA VAL A 313 6.86 -9.98 23.77
C VAL A 313 7.45 -10.62 25.02
N GLN A 314 7.38 -11.95 25.15
CA GLN A 314 7.96 -12.67 26.28
C GLN A 314 9.48 -12.46 26.38
N TYR A 315 10.21 -12.54 25.26
CA TYR A 315 11.65 -12.26 25.23
C TYR A 315 12.00 -10.86 25.74
N VAL A 316 11.25 -9.85 25.29
CA VAL A 316 11.43 -8.45 25.73
C VAL A 316 11.10 -8.31 27.22
N SER A 317 10.00 -8.90 27.69
CA SER A 317 9.57 -8.83 29.09
C SER A 317 10.59 -9.45 30.04
N ASP A 318 11.12 -10.63 29.71
CA ASP A 318 12.11 -11.31 30.56
C ASP A 318 13.45 -10.55 30.59
N ALA A 319 13.83 -9.87 29.51
CA ALA A 319 15.02 -9.05 29.47
C ALA A 319 14.90 -7.80 30.33
N LEU A 320 13.72 -7.16 30.34
CA LEU A 320 13.44 -5.98 31.16
C LEU A 320 13.45 -6.28 32.66
N ARG A 321 13.05 -7.48 33.09
CA ARG A 321 13.08 -7.89 34.51
C ARG A 321 14.48 -7.85 35.12
N HIS A 322 15.52 -7.98 34.31
CA HIS A 322 16.92 -7.99 34.74
C HIS A 322 17.64 -6.66 34.47
N ASN A 323 16.92 -5.66 33.93
CA ASN A 323 17.44 -4.34 33.62
C ASN A 323 17.14 -3.40 34.79
N THR A 324 18.02 -3.42 35.80
CA THR A 324 18.09 -2.50 36.94
C THR A 324 19.20 -1.49 36.76
#